data_AF-A0A8J7P6Q4-F1
#
_entry.id   AF-A0A8J7P6Q4-F1
#
_cell.length_a   1.000
_cell.length_b   1.000
_cell.length_c   1.000
_cell.angle_alpha   90.00
_cell.angle_beta   90.00
_cell.angle_gamma   90.00
#
_symmetry.space_group_name_H-M   'P 1'
#
loop_
_entity.id
_entity.type
_entity.pdbx_description
1 polymer ?
#
loop_
_entity_poly.entity_id
_entity_poly.type
_entity_poly.pdbx_seq_one_letter_code
_entity_poly.pdbx_strand_id
1 'polypeptide(L)'
;MTDTKLSLQHEIHFQGPQSVGDIIGQGFRIFRRNLPVIFRTLLLPTIILSLGRVAVSIGTSHIFKGKTLVPNPAWIAVEGIGIALLVTGVIILYVRQLALVRLFTGVTDDIKEAIAASKKKIWQIVALFLAWMAIMVVTLITWALIAAFLTPMLKTSGSPAILASVGLAISVIGSVLSLIFIGLAGSLAYYGLAVEDLDLGTLISKSFSFALNSLLRTIGFGFLSTLAISILAYPLNLPIFIISIIYFLAAGVASGASETTQLPVWLQVLSAIWETLSQMVLGPICHVAYGLYYLDLKMRQEGSDLLKRMKYLEQNDRREEPPLSNRALI
;
A
#
# COMPACT_ATOMS: atom_id res chain seq x y z
N MET A 1 -14.39 27.12 14.36
CA MET A 1 -14.15 25.69 14.01
C MET A 1 -15.06 25.22 12.87
N THR A 2 -15.56 26.15 12.03
CA THR A 2 -16.69 25.92 11.11
C THR A 2 -16.36 26.24 9.64
N ASP A 3 -15.26 26.94 9.35
CA ASP A 3 -14.91 27.34 7.97
C ASP A 3 -14.07 26.32 7.18
N THR A 4 -13.56 25.27 7.82
CA THR A 4 -12.75 24.25 7.13
C THR A 4 -13.59 23.26 6.32
N LYS A 5 -14.92 23.24 6.53
CA LYS A 5 -15.84 22.34 5.81
C LYS A 5 -16.12 22.80 4.37
N LEU A 6 -16.16 24.11 4.12
CA LEU A 6 -16.58 24.64 2.81
C LEU A 6 -15.48 24.61 1.74
N SER A 7 -14.20 24.72 2.12
CA SER A 7 -13.09 24.77 1.15
C SER A 7 -12.62 23.40 0.65
N LEU A 8 -12.96 22.31 1.36
CA LEU A 8 -12.64 20.94 0.94
C LEU A 8 -13.67 20.36 -0.04
N GLN A 9 -14.93 20.84 0.00
CA GLN A 9 -16.03 20.26 -0.76
C GLN A 9 -16.07 20.67 -2.24
N HIS A 10 -15.46 21.79 -2.64
CA HIS A 10 -15.62 22.29 -4.02
C HIS A 10 -14.58 21.80 -5.05
N GLU A 11 -13.46 21.20 -4.63
CA GLU A 11 -12.37 20.82 -5.57
C GLU A 11 -11.97 19.33 -5.56
N ILE A 12 -12.45 18.51 -4.63
CA ILE A 12 -12.05 17.08 -4.53
C ILE A 12 -13.19 16.15 -5.00
N HIS A 13 -13.95 16.56 -6.01
CA HIS A 13 -14.80 15.63 -6.72
C HIS A 13 -13.98 14.95 -7.81
N PHE A 14 -13.97 13.62 -7.85
CA PHE A 14 -13.39 12.88 -8.97
C PHE A 14 -14.17 13.25 -10.26
N GLN A 15 -13.60 14.15 -11.08
CA GLN A 15 -14.32 14.81 -12.18
C GLN A 15 -14.43 13.98 -13.47
N GLY A 16 -13.85 12.78 -13.53
CA GLY A 16 -13.88 11.94 -14.74
C GLY A 16 -12.63 11.08 -14.88
N PRO A 17 -12.56 10.24 -15.93
CA PRO A 17 -11.42 9.37 -16.19
C PRO A 17 -10.11 10.17 -16.30
N GLN A 18 -9.15 9.94 -15.40
CA GLN A 18 -7.89 10.70 -15.30
C GLN A 18 -6.70 9.93 -15.88
N SER A 19 -5.59 10.62 -16.16
CA SER A 19 -4.32 9.95 -16.45
C SER A 19 -3.72 9.38 -15.17
N VAL A 20 -2.87 8.35 -15.29
CA VAL A 20 -2.17 7.74 -14.14
C VAL A 20 -1.32 8.77 -13.39
N GLY A 21 -0.65 9.67 -14.12
CA GLY A 21 0.15 10.74 -13.53
C GLY A 21 -0.68 11.77 -12.76
N ASP A 22 -1.87 12.11 -13.27
CA ASP A 22 -2.77 13.05 -12.60
C ASP A 22 -3.28 12.49 -11.27
N ILE A 23 -3.61 11.20 -11.22
CA ILE A 23 -4.07 10.52 -9.99
C ILE A 23 -2.98 10.58 -8.92
N ILE A 24 -1.74 10.26 -9.29
CA ILE A 24 -0.59 10.33 -8.37
C ILE A 24 -0.38 11.78 -7.92
N GLY A 25 -0.37 12.73 -8.85
CA GLY A 25 -0.23 14.16 -8.56
C GLY A 25 -1.35 14.73 -7.68
N GLN A 26 -2.57 14.19 -7.79
CA GLN A 26 -3.68 14.52 -6.88
C GLN A 26 -3.43 13.97 -5.48
N GLY A 27 -2.91 12.75 -5.34
CA GLY A 27 -2.48 12.21 -4.05
C GLY A 27 -1.51 13.14 -3.32
N PHE A 28 -0.50 13.67 -4.02
CA PHE A 28 0.44 14.65 -3.46
C PHE A 28 -0.23 15.98 -3.09
N ARG A 29 -1.11 16.50 -3.94
CA ARG A 29 -1.85 17.75 -3.68
C ARG A 29 -2.75 17.64 -2.45
N ILE A 30 -3.50 16.55 -2.35
CA ILE A 30 -4.38 16.26 -1.21
C ILE A 30 -3.57 16.15 0.07
N PHE A 31 -2.45 15.41 0.04
CA PHE A 31 -1.56 15.28 1.19
C PHE A 31 -1.05 16.64 1.68
N ARG A 32 -0.51 17.46 0.76
CA ARG A 32 0.05 18.78 1.09
C ARG A 32 -0.98 19.72 1.68
N ARG A 33 -2.21 19.74 1.14
CA ARG A 33 -3.31 20.59 1.63
C ARG A 33 -3.83 20.15 3.00
N ASN A 34 -3.74 18.86 3.33
CA ASN A 34 -4.34 18.28 4.54
C ASN A 34 -3.33 17.75 5.57
N LEU A 35 -2.08 18.21 5.50
CA LEU A 35 -0.98 17.81 6.38
C LEU A 35 -1.38 17.76 7.88
N PRO A 36 -2.00 18.81 8.47
CA PRO A 36 -2.34 18.79 9.89
C PRO A 36 -3.33 17.69 10.28
N VAL A 37 -4.31 17.41 9.42
CA VAL A 37 -5.34 16.38 9.65
C VAL A 37 -4.71 14.99 9.57
N ILE A 38 -3.85 14.76 8.57
CA ILE A 38 -3.14 13.49 8.37
C ILE A 38 -2.22 13.21 9.57
N PHE A 39 -1.38 14.18 9.94
CA PHE A 39 -0.48 14.05 11.10
C PHE A 39 -1.25 13.78 12.38
N ARG A 40 -2.30 14.55 12.69
CA ARG A 40 -3.10 14.34 13.91
C ARG A 40 -3.75 12.94 13.96
N THR A 41 -4.13 12.41 12.80
CA THR A 41 -4.80 11.10 12.70
C THR A 41 -3.81 9.93 12.82
N LEU A 42 -2.58 10.10 12.33
CA LEU A 42 -1.59 9.03 12.24
C LEU A 42 -0.51 9.08 13.32
N LEU A 43 -0.31 10.20 14.01
CA LEU A 43 0.78 10.34 14.99
C LEU A 43 0.74 9.26 16.07
N LEU A 44 -0.43 9.03 16.68
CA LEU A 44 -0.58 8.05 17.75
C LEU A 44 -0.26 6.60 17.30
N PRO A 45 -0.87 6.06 16.22
CA PRO A 45 -0.51 4.73 15.75
C PRO A 45 0.95 4.63 15.31
N THR A 46 1.52 5.69 14.72
CA THR A 46 2.95 5.74 14.37
C THR A 46 3.84 5.64 15.61
N ILE A 47 3.50 6.30 16.73
CA ILE A 47 4.26 6.20 17.99
C ILE A 47 4.19 4.76 18.53
N ILE A 48 2.99 4.16 18.57
CA ILE A 48 2.81 2.78 19.03
C ILE A 48 3.62 1.80 18.17
N LEU A 49 3.56 1.96 16.85
CA LEU A 49 4.31 1.14 15.90
C LEU A 49 5.83 1.31 16.07
N SER A 50 6.29 2.55 16.25
CA SER A 50 7.70 2.87 16.48
C SER A 50 8.22 2.22 17.76
N LEU A 51 7.49 2.33 18.87
CA LEU A 51 7.83 1.66 20.13
C LEU A 51 7.88 0.14 19.97
N GLY A 52 6.93 -0.45 19.25
CA GLY A 52 6.93 -1.88 18.92
C GLY A 52 8.17 -2.29 18.13
N ARG A 53 8.52 -1.56 17.07
CA ARG A 53 9.73 -1.81 16.25
C ARG A 53 11.02 -1.68 17.07
N VAL A 54 11.10 -0.68 17.94
CA VAL A 54 12.25 -0.48 18.85
C VAL A 54 12.38 -1.65 19.83
N ALA A 55 11.28 -2.06 20.46
CA ALA A 55 11.29 -3.19 21.39
C ALA A 55 11.70 -4.50 20.72
N VAL A 56 11.22 -4.77 19.50
CA VAL A 56 11.64 -5.93 18.70
C VAL A 56 13.14 -5.82 18.36
N SER A 57 13.60 -4.70 17.80
CA SER A 57 15.01 -4.52 17.44
C SER A 57 15.98 -4.73 18.61
N ILE A 58 15.63 -4.22 19.80
CA ILE A 58 16.40 -4.41 21.02
C ILE A 58 16.31 -5.86 21.50
N GLY A 59 15.10 -6.44 21.56
CA GLY A 59 14.87 -7.82 22.01
C GLY A 59 15.62 -8.83 21.16
N THR A 60 15.42 -8.79 19.84
CA THR A 60 16.13 -9.64 18.87
C THR A 60 17.64 -9.46 18.98
N SER A 61 18.14 -8.23 19.10
CA SER A 61 19.58 -7.98 19.26
C SER A 61 20.16 -8.65 20.51
N HIS A 62 19.45 -8.69 21.63
CA HIS A 62 19.96 -9.30 22.87
C HIS A 62 19.77 -10.82 22.92
N ILE A 63 18.72 -11.35 22.27
CA ILE A 63 18.47 -12.78 22.18
C ILE A 63 19.53 -13.48 21.31
N PHE A 64 19.87 -12.90 20.16
CA PHE A 64 20.79 -13.53 19.20
C PHE A 64 22.27 -13.17 19.41
N LYS A 65 22.59 -12.10 20.16
CA LYS A 65 23.99 -11.73 20.48
C LYS A 65 24.50 -12.28 21.82
N GLY A 66 23.64 -12.89 22.62
CA GLY A 66 24.05 -13.54 23.86
C GLY A 66 25.00 -14.70 23.57
N LYS A 67 26.16 -14.76 24.24
CA LYS A 67 27.07 -15.93 24.21
C LYS A 67 26.49 -17.16 24.93
N THR A 68 25.32 -17.02 25.53
CA THR A 68 24.64 -18.05 26.30
C THR A 68 23.62 -18.78 25.42
N LEU A 69 23.67 -20.11 25.42
CA LEU A 69 22.71 -20.96 24.68
C LEU A 69 21.24 -20.76 25.11
N VAL A 70 21.01 -20.23 26.31
CA VAL A 70 19.67 -19.92 26.82
C VAL A 70 19.44 -18.41 26.73
N PRO A 71 18.45 -17.94 25.94
CA PRO A 71 18.10 -16.53 25.91
C PRO A 71 17.52 -16.11 27.26
N ASN A 72 17.90 -14.92 27.73
CA ASN A 72 17.36 -14.37 28.97
C ASN A 72 15.83 -14.15 28.81
N PRO A 73 14.98 -14.73 29.69
CA PRO A 73 13.52 -14.63 29.58
C PRO A 73 13.01 -13.19 29.59
N ALA A 74 13.73 -12.25 30.20
CA ALA A 74 13.38 -10.84 30.18
C ALA A 74 13.40 -10.25 28.76
N TRP A 75 14.39 -10.62 27.93
CA TRP A 75 14.48 -10.13 26.55
C TRP A 75 13.44 -10.78 25.62
N ILE A 76 13.07 -12.04 25.88
CA ILE A 76 11.95 -12.71 25.20
C ILE A 76 10.64 -11.97 25.51
N ALA A 77 10.42 -11.59 26.77
CA ALA A 77 9.23 -10.83 27.15
C ALA A 77 9.18 -9.45 26.46
N VAL A 78 10.32 -8.75 26.38
CA VAL A 78 10.43 -7.46 25.67
C VAL A 78 10.11 -7.62 24.18
N GLU A 79 10.66 -8.65 23.52
CA GLU A 79 10.35 -8.93 22.11
C GLU A 79 8.87 -9.27 21.92
N GLY A 80 8.28 -10.10 22.79
CA GLY A 80 6.86 -10.44 22.75
C GLY A 80 5.94 -9.23 22.89
N ILE A 81 6.23 -8.34 23.85
CA ILE A 81 5.51 -7.06 23.99
C ILE A 81 5.71 -6.20 22.74
N GLY A 82 6.93 -6.15 22.19
CA GLY A 82 7.24 -5.44 20.96
C GLY A 82 6.41 -5.92 19.77
N ILE A 83 6.30 -7.24 19.57
CA ILE A 83 5.47 -7.84 18.52
C ILE A 83 3.99 -7.48 18.71
N ALA A 84 3.47 -7.58 19.95
CA ALA A 84 2.08 -7.22 20.24
C ALA A 84 1.78 -5.74 19.92
N LEU A 85 2.69 -4.83 20.28
CA LEU A 85 2.61 -3.41 19.95
C LEU A 85 2.72 -3.17 18.44
N LEU A 86 3.59 -3.89 17.75
CA LEU A 86 3.78 -3.80 16.30
C LEU A 86 2.49 -4.23 15.58
N VAL A 87 1.94 -5.40 15.89
CA VAL A 87 0.69 -5.90 15.29
C VAL A 87 -0.46 -4.94 15.56
N THR A 88 -0.63 -4.50 16.81
CA THR A 88 -1.70 -3.56 17.19
C THR A 88 -1.53 -2.21 16.49
N GLY A 89 -0.29 -1.69 16.45
CA GLY A 89 0.06 -0.44 15.79
C GLY A 89 -0.23 -0.48 14.29
N VAL A 90 0.15 -1.58 13.61
CA VAL A 90 -0.16 -1.81 12.19
C VAL A 90 -1.66 -1.81 11.96
N ILE A 91 -2.43 -2.60 12.71
CA ILE A 91 -3.89 -2.68 12.52
C ILE A 91 -4.54 -1.29 12.67
N ILE A 92 -4.19 -0.56 13.73
CA ILE A 92 -4.73 0.79 13.94
C ILE A 92 -4.29 1.73 12.81
N LEU A 93 -3.02 1.68 12.39
CA LEU A 93 -2.50 2.52 11.32
C LEU A 93 -3.25 2.29 10.00
N TYR A 94 -3.43 1.04 9.60
CA TYR A 94 -4.16 0.68 8.38
C TYR A 94 -5.62 1.13 8.45
N VAL A 95 -6.33 0.90 9.57
CA VAL A 95 -7.70 1.41 9.75
C VAL A 95 -7.78 2.94 9.59
N ARG A 96 -6.80 3.67 10.12
CA ARG A 96 -6.73 5.13 10.00
C ARG A 96 -6.39 5.57 8.58
N GLN A 97 -5.49 4.89 7.90
CA GLN A 97 -5.19 5.15 6.49
C GLN A 97 -6.40 4.88 5.61
N LEU A 98 -7.15 3.80 5.85
CA LEU A 98 -8.40 3.50 5.15
C LEU A 98 -9.45 4.60 5.38
N ALA A 99 -9.57 5.10 6.61
CA ALA A 99 -10.45 6.23 6.93
C ALA A 99 -10.05 7.53 6.20
N LEU A 100 -8.75 7.81 6.10
CA LEU A 100 -8.26 8.95 5.31
C LEU A 100 -8.58 8.78 3.82
N VAL A 101 -8.47 7.55 3.28
CA VAL A 101 -8.92 7.28 1.90
C VAL A 101 -10.42 7.56 1.75
N ARG A 102 -11.28 7.11 2.66
CA ARG A 102 -12.73 7.41 2.63
C ARG A 102 -13.02 8.91 2.65
N LEU A 103 -12.31 9.66 3.50
CA LEU A 103 -12.44 11.11 3.60
C LEU A 103 -12.03 11.80 2.29
N PHE A 104 -10.84 11.47 1.76
CA PHE A 104 -10.28 12.16 0.60
C PHE A 104 -10.86 11.72 -0.74
N THR A 105 -11.52 10.57 -0.78
CA THR A 105 -12.31 10.13 -1.94
C THR A 105 -13.72 10.72 -1.96
N GLY A 106 -14.12 11.46 -0.91
CA GLY A 106 -15.44 12.09 -0.80
C GLY A 106 -16.57 11.11 -0.46
N VAL A 107 -16.24 9.91 0.05
CA VAL A 107 -17.25 8.92 0.50
C VAL A 107 -17.91 9.38 1.81
N THR A 108 -17.17 10.10 2.64
CA THR A 108 -17.62 10.66 3.92
C THR A 108 -17.03 12.04 4.13
N ASP A 109 -17.81 12.99 4.62
CA ASP A 109 -17.37 14.37 4.87
C ASP A 109 -16.63 14.56 6.21
N ASP A 110 -16.85 13.66 7.19
CA ASP A 110 -16.24 13.76 8.52
C ASP A 110 -15.24 12.63 8.79
N ILE A 111 -14.08 13.00 9.34
CA ILE A 111 -13.03 12.06 9.70
C ILE A 111 -13.48 11.12 10.83
N LYS A 112 -14.28 11.59 11.78
CA LYS A 112 -14.75 10.75 12.90
C LYS A 112 -15.68 9.64 12.40
N GLU A 113 -16.57 9.98 11.48
CA GLU A 113 -17.44 9.03 10.81
C GLU A 113 -16.63 8.03 9.97
N ALA A 114 -15.66 8.53 9.20
CA ALA A 114 -14.76 7.68 8.41
C ALA A 114 -14.00 6.66 9.28
N ILE A 115 -13.50 7.09 10.45
CA ILE A 115 -12.83 6.21 11.41
C ILE A 115 -13.80 5.18 11.98
N ALA A 116 -15.01 5.58 12.36
CA ALA A 116 -16.01 4.67 12.91
C ALA A 116 -16.43 3.60 11.89
N ALA A 117 -16.61 3.99 10.63
CA ALA A 117 -16.90 3.08 9.53
C ALA A 117 -15.73 2.10 9.30
N SER A 118 -14.49 2.58 9.21
CA SER A 118 -13.31 1.73 9.01
C SER A 118 -13.05 0.78 10.17
N LYS A 119 -13.36 1.17 11.42
CA LYS A 119 -13.23 0.29 12.59
C LYS A 119 -14.17 -0.91 12.53
N LYS A 120 -15.38 -0.77 11.97
CA LYS A 120 -16.31 -1.89 11.79
C LYS A 120 -15.75 -2.95 10.83
N LYS A 121 -14.80 -2.57 9.97
CA LYS A 121 -14.16 -3.44 8.97
C LYS A 121 -12.82 -4.04 9.41
N ILE A 122 -12.42 -3.93 10.69
CA ILE A 122 -11.13 -4.47 11.18
C ILE A 122 -10.94 -5.94 10.79
N TRP A 123 -11.96 -6.77 11.03
CA TRP A 123 -11.88 -8.20 10.70
C TRP A 123 -11.80 -8.47 9.20
N GLN A 124 -12.42 -7.62 8.37
CA GLN A 124 -12.29 -7.71 6.91
C GLN A 124 -10.89 -7.32 6.46
N ILE A 125 -10.27 -6.30 7.08
CA ILE A 125 -8.89 -5.90 6.80
C ILE A 125 -7.91 -7.03 7.18
N VAL A 126 -8.08 -7.61 8.36
CA VAL A 126 -7.24 -8.74 8.82
C VAL A 126 -7.44 -9.96 7.94
N ALA A 127 -8.69 -10.32 7.62
CA ALA A 127 -8.98 -11.44 6.72
C ALA A 127 -8.41 -11.21 5.32
N LEU A 128 -8.50 -9.99 4.78
CA LEU A 128 -7.89 -9.63 3.50
C LEU A 128 -6.36 -9.77 3.54
N PHE A 129 -5.72 -9.30 4.61
CA PHE A 129 -4.28 -9.43 4.79
C PHE A 129 -3.85 -10.90 4.85
N LEU A 130 -4.56 -11.73 5.61
CA LEU A 130 -4.29 -13.17 5.70
C LEU A 130 -4.53 -13.88 4.36
N ALA A 131 -5.61 -13.55 3.65
CA ALA A 131 -5.88 -14.09 2.32
C ALA A 131 -4.79 -13.70 1.33
N TRP A 132 -4.35 -12.43 1.34
CA TRP A 132 -3.26 -11.94 0.52
C TRP A 132 -1.94 -12.67 0.81
N MET A 133 -1.58 -12.83 2.09
CA MET A 133 -0.41 -13.63 2.52
C MET A 133 -0.49 -15.08 2.04
N ALA A 134 -1.65 -15.73 2.20
CA ALA A 134 -1.86 -17.10 1.75
C ALA A 134 -1.68 -17.23 0.23
N ILE A 135 -2.27 -16.33 -0.55
CA ILE A 135 -2.12 -16.31 -2.02
C ILE A 135 -0.65 -16.10 -2.41
N MET A 136 0.07 -15.21 -1.73
CA MET A 136 1.51 -14.99 -1.96
C MET A 136 2.34 -16.24 -1.69
N VAL A 137 2.11 -16.90 -0.55
CA VAL A 137 2.81 -18.14 -0.18
C VAL A 137 2.52 -19.26 -1.19
N VAL A 138 1.25 -19.47 -1.55
CA VAL A 138 0.87 -20.48 -2.55
C VAL A 138 1.53 -20.20 -3.90
N THR A 139 1.59 -18.93 -4.31
CA THR A 139 2.25 -18.51 -5.56
C THR A 139 3.74 -18.81 -5.52
N LEU A 140 4.43 -18.45 -4.43
CA LEU A 140 5.85 -18.75 -4.24
C LEU A 140 6.14 -20.25 -4.25
N ILE A 141 5.34 -21.05 -3.54
CA ILE A 141 5.46 -22.51 -3.52
C ILE A 141 5.27 -23.08 -4.92
N THR A 142 4.26 -22.61 -5.67
CA THR A 142 3.98 -23.07 -7.03
C THR A 142 5.17 -22.87 -7.95
N TRP A 143 5.75 -21.66 -7.98
CA TRP A 143 6.93 -21.38 -8.79
C TRP A 143 8.19 -22.08 -8.28
N ALA A 144 8.35 -22.23 -6.97
CA ALA A 144 9.46 -22.98 -6.38
C ALA A 144 9.41 -24.46 -6.76
N LEU A 145 8.21 -25.07 -6.80
CA LEU A 145 8.02 -26.46 -7.24
C LEU A 145 8.39 -26.64 -8.71
N ILE A 146 8.00 -25.71 -9.59
CA ILE A 146 8.41 -25.72 -11.01
C ILE A 146 9.93 -25.64 -11.12
N ALA A 147 10.57 -24.72 -10.40
CA ALA A 147 12.02 -24.59 -10.42
C ALA A 147 12.75 -25.83 -9.86
N ALA A 148 12.24 -26.40 -8.76
CA ALA A 148 12.78 -27.61 -8.17
C ALA A 148 12.68 -28.82 -9.12
N PHE A 149 11.60 -28.92 -9.89
CA PHE A 149 11.42 -29.97 -10.91
C PHE A 149 12.40 -29.84 -12.08
N LEU A 150 12.69 -28.61 -12.51
CA LEU A 150 13.60 -28.35 -13.65
C LEU A 150 15.08 -28.43 -13.27
N THR A 151 15.44 -28.20 -12.01
CA THR A 151 16.84 -28.14 -11.54
C THR A 151 17.64 -29.42 -11.82
N PRO A 152 17.13 -30.64 -11.58
CA PRO A 152 17.85 -31.87 -11.90
C PRO A 152 18.19 -32.02 -13.39
N MET A 153 17.34 -31.50 -14.28
CA MET A 153 17.52 -31.60 -15.73
C MET A 153 18.72 -30.76 -16.22
N LEU A 154 19.16 -29.75 -15.45
CA LEU A 154 20.39 -29.00 -15.74
C LEU A 154 21.66 -29.85 -15.65
N LYS A 155 21.63 -30.98 -14.93
CA LYS A 155 22.78 -31.89 -14.82
C LYS A 155 22.96 -32.75 -16.07
N THR A 156 21.97 -32.79 -16.95
CA THR A 156 22.07 -33.50 -18.23
C THR A 156 22.77 -32.61 -19.26
N SER A 157 23.36 -33.19 -20.31
CA SER A 157 23.94 -32.42 -21.41
C SER A 157 22.98 -32.39 -22.61
N GLY A 158 23.13 -31.36 -23.46
CA GLY A 158 22.35 -31.22 -24.69
C GLY A 158 20.98 -30.55 -24.49
N SER A 159 20.01 -30.95 -25.32
CA SER A 159 18.69 -30.31 -25.41
C SER A 159 17.91 -30.23 -24.09
N PRO A 160 17.93 -31.23 -23.17
CA PRO A 160 17.17 -31.13 -21.93
C PRO A 160 17.70 -30.06 -20.96
N ALA A 161 19.01 -29.78 -20.94
CA ALA A 161 19.57 -28.69 -20.15
C ALA A 161 19.21 -27.31 -20.70
N ILE A 162 19.11 -27.17 -22.03
CA ILE A 162 18.65 -25.91 -22.66
C ILE A 162 17.18 -25.66 -22.33
N LEU A 163 16.33 -26.69 -22.40
CA LEU A 163 14.92 -26.56 -22.01
C LEU A 163 14.77 -26.23 -20.52
N ALA A 164 15.58 -26.86 -19.66
CA ALA A 164 15.56 -26.59 -18.23
C ALA A 164 15.99 -25.16 -17.90
N SER A 165 17.02 -24.62 -18.56
CA SER A 165 17.46 -23.23 -18.33
C SER A 165 16.43 -22.20 -18.77
N VAL A 166 15.79 -22.41 -19.93
CA VAL A 166 14.67 -21.57 -20.40
C VAL A 166 13.48 -21.67 -19.45
N GLY A 167 13.10 -22.89 -19.04
CA GLY A 167 12.01 -23.10 -18.09
C GLY A 167 12.26 -22.44 -16.74
N LEU A 168 13.51 -22.46 -16.24
CA LEU A 168 13.89 -21.76 -15.01
C LEU A 168 13.82 -20.23 -15.17
N ALA A 169 14.27 -19.69 -16.30
CA ALA A 169 14.14 -18.27 -16.59
C ALA A 169 12.66 -17.83 -16.60
N ILE A 170 11.79 -18.61 -17.25
CA ILE A 170 10.34 -18.39 -17.25
C ILE A 170 9.79 -18.50 -15.83
N SER A 171 10.25 -19.46 -15.03
CA SER A 171 9.82 -19.63 -13.64
C SER A 171 10.13 -18.41 -12.79
N VAL A 172 11.34 -17.85 -12.92
CA VAL A 172 11.75 -16.65 -12.19
C VAL A 172 10.94 -15.44 -12.65
N ILE A 173 10.86 -15.18 -13.95
CA ILE A 173 10.11 -14.03 -14.50
C ILE A 173 8.62 -14.15 -14.15
N GLY A 174 8.05 -15.34 -14.33
CA GLY A 174 6.65 -15.64 -14.01
C GLY A 174 6.35 -15.45 -12.53
N SER A 175 7.27 -15.83 -11.63
CA SER A 175 7.13 -15.59 -10.19
C SER A 175 7.07 -14.09 -9.88
N VAL A 176 7.99 -13.30 -10.42
CA VAL A 176 8.05 -11.86 -10.19
C VAL A 176 6.79 -11.17 -10.72
N LEU A 177 6.37 -11.48 -11.95
CA LEU A 177 5.16 -10.91 -12.54
C LEU A 177 3.90 -11.30 -11.76
N SER A 178 3.80 -12.56 -11.31
CA SER A 178 2.66 -13.03 -10.51
C SER A 178 2.59 -12.28 -9.17
N LEU A 179 3.72 -12.13 -8.47
CA LEU A 179 3.78 -11.40 -7.20
C LEU A 179 3.42 -9.92 -7.37
N ILE A 180 3.92 -9.27 -8.42
CA ILE A 180 3.56 -7.87 -8.73
C ILE A 180 2.05 -7.79 -8.97
N PHE A 181 1.49 -8.66 -9.80
CA PHE A 181 0.08 -8.65 -10.14
C PHE A 181 -0.81 -8.89 -8.91
N ILE A 182 -0.52 -9.92 -8.10
CA ILE A 182 -1.27 -10.22 -6.88
C ILE A 182 -1.12 -9.09 -5.85
N GLY A 183 0.05 -8.45 -5.77
CA GLY A 183 0.29 -7.28 -4.94
C GLY A 183 -0.62 -6.11 -5.32
N LEU A 184 -0.71 -5.83 -6.63
CA LEU A 184 -1.57 -4.76 -7.15
C LEU A 184 -3.06 -5.09 -6.99
N ALA A 185 -3.49 -6.31 -7.31
CA ALA A 185 -4.89 -6.73 -7.15
C ALA A 185 -5.31 -6.74 -5.67
N GLY A 186 -4.44 -7.24 -4.78
CA GLY A 186 -4.68 -7.26 -3.33
C GLY A 186 -4.74 -5.85 -2.74
N SER A 187 -3.87 -4.95 -3.18
CA SER A 187 -3.94 -3.54 -2.78
C SER A 187 -5.24 -2.89 -3.25
N LEU A 188 -5.68 -3.10 -4.50
CA LEU A 188 -6.99 -2.63 -4.98
C LEU A 188 -8.15 -3.13 -4.11
N ALA A 189 -8.14 -4.40 -3.70
CA ALA A 189 -9.15 -4.95 -2.80
C ALA A 189 -9.16 -4.22 -1.45
N TYR A 190 -7.99 -3.88 -0.93
CA TYR A 190 -7.89 -3.12 0.32
C TYR A 190 -8.51 -1.72 0.19
N TYR A 191 -8.24 -1.00 -0.90
CA TYR A 191 -8.83 0.32 -1.12
C TYR A 191 -10.31 0.27 -1.50
N GLY A 192 -10.75 -0.83 -2.11
CA GLY A 192 -12.15 -1.13 -2.32
C GLY A 192 -12.94 -1.19 -1.01
N LEU A 193 -12.34 -1.63 0.11
CA LEU A 193 -12.99 -1.64 1.43
C LEU A 193 -13.27 -0.22 1.95
N ALA A 194 -12.49 0.78 1.52
CA ALA A 194 -12.77 2.17 1.83
C ALA A 194 -14.01 2.63 1.06
N VAL A 195 -14.04 2.37 -0.24
CA VAL A 195 -15.04 2.95 -1.13
C VAL A 195 -16.39 2.22 -1.08
N GLU A 196 -16.38 0.91 -0.91
CA GLU A 196 -17.55 0.05 -1.09
C GLU A 196 -17.86 -0.76 0.18
N ASP A 197 -19.15 -0.93 0.46
CA ASP A 197 -19.64 -1.76 1.55
C ASP A 197 -20.11 -3.12 0.99
N LEU A 198 -19.19 -3.84 0.36
CA LEU A 198 -19.39 -5.20 -0.17
C LEU A 198 -18.81 -6.26 0.78
N ASP A 199 -19.23 -7.51 0.59
CA ASP A 199 -18.57 -8.65 1.23
C ASP A 199 -17.14 -8.84 0.68
N LEU A 200 -16.28 -9.46 1.48
CA LEU A 200 -14.86 -9.58 1.17
C LEU A 200 -14.62 -10.42 -0.09
N GLY A 201 -15.41 -11.47 -0.32
CA GLY A 201 -15.24 -12.37 -1.47
C GLY A 201 -15.55 -11.65 -2.78
N THR A 202 -16.69 -10.98 -2.84
CA THR A 202 -17.08 -10.15 -3.98
C THR A 202 -16.06 -9.05 -4.24
N LEU A 203 -15.56 -8.40 -3.18
CA LEU A 203 -14.57 -7.33 -3.31
C LEU A 203 -13.23 -7.81 -3.87
N ILE A 204 -12.73 -8.95 -3.40
CA ILE A 204 -11.51 -9.57 -3.92
C ILE A 204 -11.72 -9.94 -5.39
N SER A 205 -12.79 -10.67 -5.71
CA SER A 205 -13.10 -11.07 -7.09
C SER A 205 -13.19 -9.87 -8.03
N LYS A 206 -13.90 -8.82 -7.60
CA LYS A 206 -14.05 -7.57 -8.35
C LYS A 206 -12.71 -6.86 -8.55
N SER A 207 -11.87 -6.78 -7.52
CA SER A 207 -10.57 -6.12 -7.61
C SER A 207 -9.59 -6.86 -8.52
N PHE A 208 -9.63 -8.20 -8.50
CA PHE A 208 -8.90 -9.03 -9.46
C PHE A 208 -9.41 -8.84 -10.88
N SER A 209 -10.73 -8.81 -11.09
CA SER A 209 -11.31 -8.50 -12.40
C SER A 209 -10.89 -7.12 -12.89
N PHE A 210 -10.87 -6.12 -12.01
CA PHE A 210 -10.44 -4.76 -12.34
C PHE A 210 -8.97 -4.73 -12.77
N ALA A 211 -8.10 -5.41 -12.02
CA ALA A 211 -6.69 -5.52 -12.35
C ALA A 211 -6.46 -6.29 -13.66
N LEU A 212 -7.17 -7.38 -13.93
CA LEU A 212 -7.03 -8.18 -15.16
C LEU A 212 -7.50 -7.41 -16.40
N ASN A 213 -8.69 -6.80 -16.33
CA ASN A 213 -9.30 -6.06 -17.45
C ASN A 213 -8.50 -4.81 -17.85
N SER A 214 -7.60 -4.34 -16.99
CA SER A 214 -6.78 -3.15 -17.23
C SER A 214 -5.32 -3.38 -16.83
N LEU A 215 -4.80 -4.59 -17.05
CA LEU A 215 -3.50 -5.05 -16.56
C LEU A 215 -2.35 -4.10 -16.84
N LEU A 216 -2.18 -3.65 -18.09
CA LEU A 216 -1.09 -2.72 -18.44
C LEU A 216 -1.21 -1.38 -17.71
N ARG A 217 -2.43 -0.86 -17.53
CA ARG A 217 -2.68 0.37 -16.80
C ARG A 217 -2.41 0.19 -15.31
N THR A 218 -2.78 -0.96 -14.74
CA THR A 218 -2.56 -1.28 -13.32
C THR A 218 -1.09 -1.47 -13.01
N ILE A 219 -0.36 -2.19 -13.85
CA ILE A 219 1.11 -2.30 -13.73
C ILE A 219 1.77 -0.94 -13.93
N GLY A 220 1.36 -0.17 -14.94
CA GLY A 220 1.89 1.18 -15.19
C GLY A 220 1.64 2.13 -14.01
N PHE A 221 0.45 2.09 -13.41
CA PHE A 221 0.13 2.84 -12.19
C PHE A 221 0.98 2.38 -11.00
N GLY A 222 1.05 1.06 -10.76
CA GLY A 222 1.86 0.49 -9.68
C GLY A 222 3.33 0.90 -9.78
N PHE A 223 3.90 0.80 -10.98
CA PHE A 223 5.27 1.20 -11.27
C PHE A 223 5.49 2.70 -11.06
N LEU A 224 4.67 3.56 -11.68
CA LEU A 224 4.81 5.02 -11.56
C LEU A 224 4.58 5.51 -10.13
N SER A 225 3.62 4.93 -9.42
CA SER A 225 3.38 5.25 -8.01
C SER A 225 4.57 4.85 -7.14
N THR A 226 5.09 3.63 -7.30
CA THR A 226 6.27 3.16 -6.56
C THR A 226 7.50 3.99 -6.88
N LEU A 227 7.70 4.38 -8.14
CA LEU A 227 8.80 5.25 -8.56
C LEU A 227 8.68 6.63 -7.91
N ALA A 228 7.49 7.26 -7.95
CA ALA A 228 7.26 8.57 -7.35
C ALA A 228 7.48 8.57 -5.83
N ILE A 229 7.01 7.52 -5.14
CA ILE A 229 7.24 7.34 -3.71
C ILE A 229 8.72 7.07 -3.41
N SER A 230 9.39 6.26 -4.22
CA SER A 230 10.84 5.97 -4.05
C SER A 230 11.69 7.22 -4.19
N ILE A 231 11.41 8.07 -5.20
CA ILE A 231 12.10 9.35 -5.40
C ILE A 231 11.94 10.26 -4.17
N LEU A 232 10.78 10.27 -3.52
CA LEU A 232 10.55 11.02 -2.29
C LEU A 232 11.21 10.36 -1.07
N ALA A 233 11.26 9.02 -1.04
CA ALA A 233 11.81 8.25 0.08
C ALA A 233 13.33 8.41 0.23
N TYR A 234 14.07 8.53 -0.87
CA TYR A 234 15.53 8.69 -0.83
C TYR A 234 15.98 9.91 -0.02
N PRO A 235 15.57 11.16 -0.34
CA PRO A 235 15.99 12.34 0.43
C PRO A 235 15.49 12.28 1.87
N LEU A 236 14.33 11.67 2.12
CA LEU A 236 13.78 11.54 3.46
C LEU A 236 14.62 10.60 4.34
N ASN A 237 15.16 9.51 3.78
CA ASN A 237 16.02 8.56 4.50
C ASN A 237 17.52 8.88 4.43
N LEU A 238 17.91 9.87 3.64
CA LEU A 238 19.30 10.28 3.43
C LEU A 238 20.06 10.59 4.73
N PRO A 239 19.48 11.27 5.76
CA PRO A 239 20.19 11.51 7.02
C PRO A 239 20.64 10.22 7.71
N ILE A 240 19.80 9.19 7.74
CA ILE A 240 20.13 7.90 8.34
C ILE A 240 21.17 7.14 7.51
N PHE A 241 21.07 7.21 6.18
CA PHE A 241 22.08 6.62 5.30
C PHE A 241 23.46 7.26 5.54
N ILE A 242 23.55 8.59 5.63
CA ILE A 242 24.81 9.29 5.93
C ILE A 242 25.38 8.84 7.27
N ILE A 243 24.56 8.87 8.34
CA ILE A 243 25.01 8.47 9.68
C ILE A 243 25.53 7.03 9.67
N SER A 244 24.82 6.13 8.97
CA SER A 244 25.22 4.72 8.85
C SER A 244 26.53 4.57 8.11
N ILE A 245 26.72 5.26 6.98
CA ILE A 245 27.97 5.23 6.21
C ILE A 245 29.14 5.77 7.04
N ILE A 246 28.98 6.90 7.72
CA ILE A 246 30.01 7.47 8.59
C ILE A 246 30.40 6.47 9.67
N TYR A 247 29.41 5.81 10.30
CA TYR A 247 29.67 4.78 11.29
C TYR A 247 30.46 3.60 10.72
N PHE A 248 30.06 3.07 9.55
CA PHE A 248 30.77 1.96 8.91
C PHE A 248 32.19 2.34 8.50
N LEU A 249 32.42 3.56 8.01
CA LEU A 249 33.77 4.04 7.68
C LEU A 249 34.62 4.18 8.94
N ALA A 250 34.09 4.80 10.01
CA ALA A 250 34.82 4.96 11.26
C ALA A 250 35.14 3.61 11.91
N ALA A 251 34.18 2.68 11.95
CA ALA A 251 34.35 1.35 12.52
C ALA A 251 35.29 0.48 11.66
N GLY A 252 35.20 0.57 10.33
CA GLY A 252 36.08 -0.14 9.40
C GLY A 252 37.53 0.34 9.47
N VAL A 253 37.75 1.65 9.61
CA VAL A 253 39.09 2.24 9.81
C VAL A 253 39.65 1.88 11.19
N ALA A 254 38.82 1.84 12.23
CA ALA A 254 39.26 1.54 13.59
C ALA A 254 39.52 0.05 13.88
N SER A 255 38.80 -0.86 13.23
CA SER A 255 38.86 -2.29 13.55
C SER A 255 39.85 -3.09 12.71
N GLY A 256 40.29 -2.57 11.55
CA GLY A 256 41.22 -3.28 10.65
C GLY A 256 40.72 -4.65 10.17
N ALA A 257 39.47 -5.02 10.48
CA ALA A 257 38.90 -6.34 10.30
C ALA A 257 37.77 -6.30 9.26
N SER A 258 37.74 -7.28 8.37
CA SER A 258 36.69 -7.48 7.36
C SER A 258 35.41 -8.11 7.92
N GLU A 259 35.26 -8.19 9.24
CA GLU A 259 34.04 -8.71 9.83
C GLU A 259 32.93 -7.68 9.65
N THR A 260 31.81 -8.12 9.08
CA THR A 260 30.59 -7.34 8.90
C THR A 260 30.18 -6.75 10.25
N THR A 261 30.62 -5.52 10.53
CA THR A 261 30.38 -4.84 11.80
C THR A 261 28.87 -4.72 11.95
N GLN A 262 28.30 -5.47 12.89
CA GLN A 262 26.86 -5.38 13.14
C GLN A 262 26.51 -3.97 13.59
N LEU A 263 25.43 -3.41 13.03
CA LEU A 263 24.94 -2.09 13.42
C LEU A 263 24.74 -2.02 14.95
N PRO A 264 25.25 -0.98 15.63
CA PRO A 264 25.09 -0.82 17.07
C PRO A 264 23.61 -0.59 17.39
N VAL A 265 23.18 -1.04 18.58
CA VAL A 265 21.76 -1.03 18.96
C VAL A 265 21.15 0.36 18.85
N TRP A 266 21.86 1.43 19.25
CA TRP A 266 21.36 2.80 19.15
C TRP A 266 21.06 3.23 17.70
N LEU A 267 21.86 2.77 16.73
CA LEU A 267 21.68 3.09 15.31
C LEU A 267 20.53 2.28 14.70
N GLN A 268 20.31 1.04 15.16
CA GLN A 268 19.13 0.26 14.80
C GLN A 268 17.84 0.92 15.31
N VAL A 269 17.84 1.36 16.57
CA VAL A 269 16.70 2.08 17.19
C VAL A 269 16.42 3.38 16.43
N LEU A 270 17.46 4.16 16.14
CA LEU A 270 17.33 5.40 15.37
C LEU A 270 16.76 5.12 13.96
N SER A 271 17.27 4.09 13.28
CA SER A 271 16.79 3.69 11.95
C SER A 271 15.33 3.26 11.99
N ALA A 272 14.93 2.47 13.00
CA ALA A 272 13.54 2.02 13.16
C ALA A 272 12.56 3.18 13.40
N ILE A 273 12.94 4.14 14.25
CA ILE A 273 12.15 5.36 14.50
C ILE A 273 12.03 6.17 13.22
N TRP A 274 13.16 6.43 12.55
CA TRP A 274 13.20 7.26 11.36
C TRP A 274 12.40 6.65 10.21
N GLU A 275 12.54 5.36 9.95
CA GLU A 275 11.76 4.67 8.93
C GLU A 275 10.26 4.77 9.21
N THR A 276 9.85 4.66 10.49
CA THR A 276 8.45 4.78 10.90
C THR A 276 7.92 6.21 10.66
N LEU A 277 8.74 7.23 10.92
CA LEU A 277 8.42 8.63 10.61
C LEU A 277 8.34 8.86 9.09
N SER A 278 9.27 8.31 8.32
CA SER A 278 9.26 8.36 6.86
C SER A 278 7.99 7.75 6.30
N GLN A 279 7.58 6.57 6.79
CA GLN A 279 6.37 5.88 6.37
C GLN A 279 5.08 6.63 6.75
N MET A 280 5.09 7.40 7.85
CA MET A 280 3.97 8.27 8.20
C MET A 280 3.74 9.38 7.15
N VAL A 281 4.79 9.83 6.47
CA VAL A 281 4.71 10.83 5.40
C VAL A 281 4.37 10.17 4.06
N LEU A 282 5.06 9.09 3.69
CA LEU A 282 4.92 8.43 2.39
C LEU A 282 3.63 7.62 2.27
N GLY A 283 3.23 6.95 3.35
CA GLY A 283 2.08 6.06 3.40
C GLY A 283 0.79 6.73 2.92
N PRO A 284 0.36 7.87 3.49
CA PRO A 284 -0.89 8.53 3.12
C PRO A 284 -0.95 8.95 1.66
N ILE A 285 0.16 9.41 1.08
CA ILE A 285 0.24 9.78 -0.35
C ILE A 285 -0.08 8.57 -1.22
N CYS A 286 0.56 7.44 -0.92
CA CYS A 286 0.35 6.18 -1.63
C CYS A 286 -1.10 5.69 -1.46
N HIS A 287 -1.61 5.66 -0.23
CA HIS A 287 -2.95 5.16 0.07
C HIS A 287 -4.06 5.96 -0.62
N VAL A 288 -3.93 7.30 -0.63
CA VAL A 288 -4.89 8.17 -1.33
C VAL A 288 -4.80 7.96 -2.84
N ALA A 289 -3.59 7.90 -3.41
CA ALA A 289 -3.41 7.68 -4.85
C ALA A 289 -4.05 6.35 -5.30
N TYR A 290 -3.86 5.26 -4.55
CA TYR A 290 -4.50 3.98 -4.86
C TYR A 290 -6.02 4.01 -4.65
N GLY A 291 -6.54 4.74 -3.66
CA GLY A 291 -7.97 4.93 -3.47
C GLY A 291 -8.62 5.66 -4.66
N LEU A 292 -7.98 6.72 -5.15
CA LEU A 292 -8.40 7.42 -6.36
C LEU A 292 -8.27 6.55 -7.61
N TYR A 293 -7.24 5.70 -7.68
CA TYR A 293 -7.06 4.77 -8.78
C TYR A 293 -8.13 3.67 -8.80
N TYR A 294 -8.55 3.16 -7.63
CA TYR A 294 -9.68 2.24 -7.52
C TYR A 294 -10.95 2.88 -8.07
N LEU A 295 -11.23 4.14 -7.72
CA LEU A 295 -12.37 4.89 -8.25
C LEU A 295 -12.28 5.09 -9.77
N ASP A 296 -11.11 5.42 -10.31
CA ASP A 296 -10.90 5.53 -11.76
C ASP A 296 -11.23 4.23 -12.49
N LEU A 297 -10.72 3.09 -12.01
CA LEU A 297 -11.01 1.77 -12.58
C LEU A 297 -12.48 1.43 -12.48
N LYS A 298 -13.08 1.64 -11.31
CA LYS A 298 -14.52 1.44 -11.09
C LYS A 298 -15.33 2.23 -12.12
N MET A 299 -15.02 3.52 -12.29
CA MET A 299 -15.81 4.34 -13.20
C MET A 299 -15.67 3.92 -14.66
N ARG A 300 -14.48 3.48 -15.08
CA ARG A 300 -14.20 3.03 -16.45
C ARG A 300 -14.85 1.69 -16.76
N GLN A 301 -14.76 0.73 -15.85
CA GLN A 301 -15.20 -0.64 -16.09
C GLN A 301 -16.69 -0.84 -15.80
N GLU A 302 -17.26 -0.14 -14.82
CA GLU A 302 -18.71 -0.18 -14.56
C GLU A 302 -19.50 0.78 -15.47
N GLY A 303 -18.82 1.51 -16.35
CA GLY A 303 -19.47 2.44 -17.27
C GLY A 303 -20.23 3.59 -16.59
N SER A 304 -19.95 3.87 -15.31
CA SER A 304 -20.64 4.94 -14.57
C SER A 304 -20.45 6.33 -15.20
N ASP A 305 -19.35 6.55 -15.95
CA ASP A 305 -19.15 7.75 -16.77
C ASP A 305 -20.16 7.80 -17.93
N LEU A 306 -20.37 6.69 -18.63
CA LEU A 306 -21.36 6.60 -19.70
C LEU A 306 -22.79 6.82 -19.18
N LEU A 307 -23.12 6.25 -18.02
CA LEU A 307 -24.43 6.46 -17.37
C LEU A 307 -24.62 7.92 -16.94
N LYS A 308 -23.58 8.59 -16.43
CA LYS A 308 -23.63 10.01 -16.08
C LYS A 308 -23.80 10.89 -17.32
N ARG A 309 -23.07 10.61 -18.40
CA ARG A 309 -23.19 11.33 -19.68
C ARG A 309 -24.56 11.10 -20.32
N MET A 310 -25.09 9.88 -20.30
CA MET A 310 -26.45 9.59 -20.78
C MET A 310 -27.49 10.38 -19.98
N LYS A 311 -27.42 10.39 -18.64
CA LYS A 311 -28.34 11.20 -17.82
C LYS A 311 -28.23 12.69 -18.09
N TYR A 312 -27.03 13.21 -18.33
CA TYR A 312 -26.83 14.61 -18.70
C TYR A 312 -27.46 14.92 -20.06
N LEU A 313 -27.29 14.04 -21.04
CA LEU A 313 -27.91 14.17 -22.36
C LEU A 313 -29.44 14.09 -22.27
N GLU A 314 -30.02 13.12 -21.54
CA GLU A 314 -31.47 13.04 -21.31
C GLU A 314 -32.04 14.29 -20.63
N GLN A 315 -31.29 14.91 -19.70
CA GLN A 315 -31.72 16.14 -19.03
C GLN A 315 -31.65 17.36 -19.94
N ASN A 316 -30.69 17.42 -20.86
CA ASN A 316 -30.60 18.49 -21.85
C ASN A 316 -31.63 18.32 -22.97
N ASP A 317 -31.87 17.10 -23.43
CA ASP A 317 -32.88 16.79 -24.46
C ASP A 317 -34.30 17.19 -23.98
N ARG A 318 -34.63 16.91 -22.70
CA ARG A 318 -35.88 17.38 -22.07
C ARG A 318 -35.99 18.90 -21.88
N ARG A 319 -34.89 19.64 -21.95
CA ARG A 319 -34.92 21.12 -21.90
C ARG A 319 -35.13 21.74 -23.28
N GLU A 320 -34.86 20.99 -24.35
CA GLU A 320 -35.01 21.45 -25.73
C GLU A 320 -36.38 21.11 -26.34
N GLU A 321 -37.20 20.28 -25.70
CA GLU A 321 -38.62 20.13 -26.09
C GLU A 321 -39.45 21.36 -25.66
N PRO A 322 -39.94 22.19 -26.60
CA PRO A 322 -40.90 23.23 -26.25
C PRO A 322 -42.20 22.58 -25.76
N PRO A 323 -42.90 23.17 -24.78
CA PRO A 323 -44.15 22.61 -24.27
C PRO A 323 -45.12 22.35 -25.42
N LEU A 324 -45.66 21.13 -25.46
CA LEU A 324 -46.64 20.64 -26.45
C LEU A 324 -47.92 21.50 -26.54
N SER A 325 -48.10 22.51 -25.69
CA SER A 325 -49.26 23.41 -25.71
C SER A 325 -49.31 24.34 -26.94
N ASN A 326 -48.25 24.44 -27.74
CA ASN A 326 -48.23 25.30 -28.95
C ASN A 326 -48.34 24.54 -30.28
N ARG A 327 -48.53 23.21 -30.30
CA ARG A 327 -48.65 22.43 -31.55
C ARG A 327 -50.09 22.23 -32.04
N ALA A 328 -51.10 22.78 -31.37
CA ALA A 328 -52.51 22.57 -31.72
C ALA A 328 -53.21 23.76 -32.39
N LEU A 329 -52.47 24.75 -32.91
CA LEU A 329 -53.05 25.89 -33.63
C LEU A 329 -52.21 26.27 -34.87
N ILE A 330 -52.23 25.43 -35.90
CA ILE A 330 -52.13 25.83 -37.31
C ILE A 330 -53.12 24.98 -38.10
#